data_AF-A0A3M1DAV6-F1
#
_entry.id   AF-A0A3M1DAV6-F1
#
_cell.length_a   1.000
_cell.length_b   1.000
_cell.length_c   1.000
_cell.angle_alpha   90.00
_cell.angle_beta   90.00
_cell.angle_gamma   90.00
#
_symmetry.space_group_name_H-M   'P 1'
#
loop_
_entity.id
_entity.type
_entity.pdbx_description
1 polymer ?
#
loop_
_entity_poly.entity_id
_entity_poly.type
_entity_poly.pdbx_seq_one_letter_code
_entity_poly.pdbx_strand_id
1 'polypeptide(L)'
;MKQLTLACMFFGLSLLAGRTARAQGQSGVDPNALIERILTVDSAQRARINDVTFDAELIVGEMKKDGFVEKERYLKKVYVKYLPDTTLFHETYLEYFKEGVKQSDKERVKKARERKEKARKRHARNIAYPMLRPFQPQYRQDYDIAYKGVMDARVEGYICYRFDVTSRVKDAEHINGTYYFEADGFHLVKCDFSPAKLTKNLMFKMKKLEMTIIYGPAGDNYWLPKQFDLFGKGKAAFLFGVNFAATEYYRNPVINTGLNAGLFKEESHD
;
A
#
# COMPACT_ATOMS: atom_id res chain seq x y z
N MET A 1 53.80 -20.70 34.64
CA MET A 1 55.00 -19.91 34.29
C MET A 1 55.79 -20.63 33.21
N LYS A 2 55.77 -20.09 31.98
CA LYS A 2 56.82 -20.20 30.95
C LYS A 2 56.39 -19.30 29.79
N GLN A 3 57.10 -18.19 29.63
CA GLN A 3 57.05 -17.35 28.42
C GLN A 3 57.75 -18.08 27.28
N LEU A 4 57.29 -17.89 26.04
CA LEU A 4 58.19 -17.58 24.94
C LEU A 4 57.42 -16.91 23.79
N THR A 5 57.94 -15.73 23.43
CA THR A 5 57.60 -14.87 22.31
C THR A 5 58.06 -15.51 20.99
N LEU A 6 57.28 -15.42 19.92
CA LEU A 6 57.84 -15.31 18.57
C LEU A 6 56.89 -14.54 17.64
N ALA A 7 57.38 -13.42 17.16
CA ALA A 7 56.80 -12.62 16.10
C ALA A 7 57.23 -13.18 14.74
N CYS A 8 56.28 -13.29 13.81
CA CYS A 8 56.56 -13.24 12.37
C CYS A 8 55.58 -12.27 11.72
N MET A 9 56.13 -11.18 11.19
CA MET A 9 55.56 -10.44 10.07
C MET A 9 55.26 -11.42 8.92
N PHE A 10 54.26 -11.15 8.10
CA PHE A 10 54.41 -10.98 6.64
C PHE A 10 53.04 -10.69 5.98
N PHE A 11 53.08 -9.65 5.13
CA PHE A 11 52.31 -9.41 3.91
C PHE A 11 50.82 -9.09 3.98
N GLY A 12 50.56 -7.80 3.73
CA GLY A 12 49.28 -7.30 3.27
C GLY A 12 48.77 -8.01 2.03
N LEU A 13 47.47 -8.31 2.07
CA LEU A 13 46.66 -8.48 0.89
C LEU A 13 45.51 -7.47 1.01
N SER A 14 45.67 -6.33 0.36
CA SER A 14 44.62 -5.36 0.14
C SER A 14 43.53 -6.00 -0.72
N LEU A 15 42.53 -6.60 -0.08
CA LEU A 15 41.27 -6.93 -0.72
C LEU A 15 40.54 -5.61 -0.99
N LEU A 16 40.81 -5.09 -2.19
CA LEU A 16 39.94 -4.19 -2.93
C LEU A 16 38.54 -4.84 -2.93
N ALA A 17 37.71 -4.44 -1.97
CA ALA A 17 36.27 -4.59 -2.07
C ALA A 17 35.83 -3.71 -3.23
N GLY A 18 35.88 -4.30 -4.43
CA GLY A 18 35.34 -3.71 -5.64
C GLY A 18 33.94 -3.22 -5.33
N ARG A 19 33.75 -1.90 -5.43
CA ARG A 19 32.44 -1.31 -5.56
C ARG A 19 31.80 -2.00 -6.75
N THR A 20 30.91 -2.97 -6.49
CA THR A 20 29.94 -3.40 -7.48
C THR A 20 29.03 -2.20 -7.72
N ALA A 21 29.45 -1.32 -8.63
CA ALA A 21 28.55 -0.48 -9.36
C ALA A 21 27.54 -1.46 -9.99
N ARG A 22 26.37 -1.55 -9.38
CA ARG A 22 25.22 -2.22 -9.99
C ARG A 22 25.11 -1.63 -11.38
N ALA A 23 25.28 -2.48 -12.39
CA ALA A 23 24.98 -2.15 -13.76
C ALA A 23 23.54 -1.59 -13.80
N GLN A 24 23.41 -0.26 -13.84
CA GLN A 24 22.26 0.37 -14.46
C GLN A 24 22.38 0.03 -15.93
N GLY A 25 21.74 -1.07 -16.32
CA GLY A 25 21.67 -1.51 -17.70
C GLY A 25 21.17 -0.36 -18.57
N GLN A 26 21.82 -0.25 -19.73
CA GLN A 26 21.62 0.70 -20.82
C GLN A 26 20.21 0.68 -21.42
N SER A 27 19.16 0.89 -20.63
CA SER A 27 17.94 1.47 -21.20
C SER A 27 18.26 2.95 -21.41
N GLY A 28 18.25 3.48 -22.64
CA GLY A 28 18.35 4.93 -22.89
C GLY A 28 17.20 5.76 -22.28
N VAL A 29 16.49 5.21 -21.29
CA VAL A 29 15.41 5.80 -20.52
C VAL A 29 16.02 6.48 -19.31
N ASP A 30 15.79 7.78 -19.18
CA ASP A 30 16.10 8.53 -17.96
C ASP A 30 15.00 8.28 -16.90
N PRO A 31 15.30 7.63 -15.77
CA PRO A 31 14.32 7.39 -14.72
C PRO A 31 13.73 8.68 -14.11
N ASN A 32 14.47 9.79 -14.11
CA ASN A 32 13.96 11.05 -13.57
C ASN A 32 12.89 11.65 -14.48
N ALA A 33 13.16 11.73 -15.78
CA ALA A 33 12.17 12.16 -16.77
C ALA A 33 10.90 11.27 -16.73
N LEU A 34 11.07 9.95 -16.53
CA LEU A 34 9.95 9.03 -16.38
C LEU A 34 9.11 9.33 -15.11
N ILE A 35 9.77 9.59 -13.98
CA ILE A 35 9.09 9.98 -12.74
C ILE A 35 8.33 11.31 -12.91
N GLU A 36 8.95 12.30 -13.54
CA GLU A 36 8.28 13.59 -13.82
C GLU A 36 7.04 13.41 -14.69
N ARG A 37 7.11 12.53 -15.69
CA ARG A 37 5.97 12.19 -16.54
C ARG A 37 4.84 11.53 -15.74
N ILE A 38 5.16 10.55 -14.91
CA ILE A 38 4.21 9.87 -14.01
C ILE A 38 3.51 10.88 -13.09
N LEU A 39 4.27 11.77 -12.44
CA LEU A 39 3.72 12.78 -11.54
C LEU A 39 2.85 13.80 -12.27
N THR A 40 3.22 14.16 -13.50
CA THR A 40 2.42 15.05 -14.36
C THR A 40 1.06 14.43 -14.69
N VAL A 41 1.04 13.13 -15.04
CA VAL A 41 -0.20 12.39 -15.32
C VAL A 41 -1.09 12.29 -14.09
N ASP A 42 -0.53 11.93 -12.92
CA ASP A 42 -1.30 11.87 -11.66
C ASP A 42 -1.87 13.25 -11.28
N SER A 43 -1.07 14.31 -11.39
CA SER A 43 -1.50 15.68 -11.09
C SER A 43 -2.64 16.13 -12.02
N ALA A 44 -2.50 15.90 -13.33
CA ALA A 44 -3.54 16.25 -14.31
C ALA A 44 -4.84 15.46 -14.09
N GLN A 45 -4.74 14.21 -13.63
CA GLN A 45 -5.90 13.45 -13.19
C GLN A 45 -6.53 14.05 -11.92
N ARG A 46 -5.75 14.26 -10.86
CA ARG A 46 -6.24 14.79 -9.58
C ARG A 46 -6.89 16.16 -9.71
N ALA A 47 -6.38 17.02 -10.58
CA ALA A 47 -6.96 18.33 -10.85
C ALA A 47 -8.40 18.28 -11.41
N ARG A 48 -8.83 17.13 -11.94
CA ARG A 48 -10.17 16.92 -12.52
C ARG A 48 -11.10 16.11 -11.60
N ILE A 49 -10.59 15.58 -10.49
CA ILE A 49 -11.34 14.75 -9.55
C ILE A 49 -11.39 15.44 -8.19
N ASN A 50 -12.55 15.98 -7.85
CA ASN A 50 -12.82 16.59 -6.54
C ASN A 50 -13.28 15.55 -5.52
N ASP A 51 -14.11 14.61 -5.95
CA ASP A 51 -14.60 13.53 -5.11
C ASP A 51 -14.99 12.29 -5.94
N VAL A 52 -15.02 11.13 -5.27
CA VAL A 52 -15.44 9.86 -5.85
C VAL A 52 -16.23 9.07 -4.82
N THR A 53 -17.31 8.45 -5.27
CA THR A 53 -18.05 7.44 -4.51
C THR A 53 -17.89 6.07 -5.17
N PHE A 54 -17.68 5.03 -4.37
CA PHE A 54 -17.61 3.64 -4.82
C PHE A 54 -18.67 2.78 -4.12
N ASP A 55 -19.18 1.79 -4.84
CA ASP A 55 -19.66 0.56 -4.22
C ASP A 55 -18.45 -0.29 -3.85
N ALA A 56 -18.39 -0.79 -2.62
CA ALA A 56 -17.29 -1.66 -2.22
C ALA A 56 -17.75 -2.93 -1.50
N GLU A 57 -17.04 -4.00 -1.78
CA GLU A 57 -17.17 -5.30 -1.11
C GLU A 57 -15.86 -5.62 -0.42
N LEU A 58 -15.90 -5.72 0.91
CA LEU A 58 -14.76 -6.11 1.73
C LEU A 58 -14.97 -7.53 2.26
N ILE A 59 -14.05 -8.42 1.93
CA ILE A 59 -14.00 -9.81 2.38
C ILE A 59 -12.84 -9.94 3.36
N VAL A 60 -13.10 -10.47 4.55
CA VAL A 60 -12.11 -10.63 5.62
C VAL A 60 -12.09 -12.08 6.06
N GLY A 61 -10.88 -12.62 6.22
CA GLY A 61 -10.70 -13.99 6.59
C GLY A 61 -9.30 -14.30 7.08
N GLU A 62 -8.95 -15.57 7.01
CA GLU A 62 -7.65 -16.08 7.44
C GLU A 62 -7.08 -17.01 6.38
N MET A 63 -5.77 -16.93 6.18
CA MET A 63 -5.04 -17.92 5.42
C MET A 63 -4.76 -19.14 6.29
N LYS A 64 -5.41 -20.26 5.95
CA LYS A 64 -5.14 -21.59 6.51
C LYS A 64 -4.23 -22.36 5.56
N LYS A 65 -3.85 -23.59 5.95
CA LYS A 65 -3.04 -24.48 5.11
C LYS A 65 -3.73 -24.80 3.78
N ASP A 66 -5.05 -24.98 3.81
CA ASP A 66 -5.86 -25.42 2.67
C ASP A 66 -6.45 -24.25 1.87
N GLY A 67 -6.03 -23.01 2.16
CA GLY A 67 -6.46 -21.81 1.45
C GLY A 67 -7.07 -20.74 2.34
N PHE A 68 -7.66 -19.74 1.69
CA PHE A 68 -8.36 -18.63 2.34
C PHE A 68 -9.72 -19.11 2.88
N VAL A 69 -10.00 -18.78 4.15
CA VAL A 69 -11.31 -18.99 4.76
C VAL A 69 -11.94 -17.66 5.09
N GLU A 70 -13.00 -17.32 4.37
CA GLU A 70 -13.83 -16.14 4.64
C GLU A 70 -14.49 -16.26 6.02
N LYS A 71 -14.45 -15.18 6.79
CA LYS A 71 -15.10 -15.08 8.10
C LYS A 71 -16.17 -14.00 8.13
N GLU A 72 -15.87 -12.87 7.50
CA GLU A 72 -16.73 -11.70 7.48
C GLU A 72 -16.74 -11.09 6.08
N ARG A 73 -17.89 -10.57 5.67
CA ARG A 73 -18.03 -9.79 4.44
C ARG A 73 -18.88 -8.56 4.70
N TYR A 74 -18.51 -7.46 4.07
CA TYR A 74 -19.18 -6.17 4.20
C TYR A 74 -19.47 -5.60 2.83
N LEU A 75 -20.70 -5.19 2.60
CA LEU A 75 -21.06 -4.32 1.46
C LEU A 75 -21.14 -2.90 1.98
N LYS A 76 -20.49 -1.95 1.31
CA LYS A 76 -20.38 -0.57 1.78
C LYS A 76 -20.35 0.43 0.64
N LYS A 77 -20.65 1.69 0.96
CA LYS A 77 -20.29 2.86 0.14
C LYS A 77 -19.00 3.44 0.69
N VAL A 78 -18.06 3.72 -0.21
CA VAL A 78 -16.81 4.41 0.11
C VAL A 78 -16.84 5.77 -0.56
N TYR A 79 -16.49 6.79 0.20
CA TYR A 79 -16.49 8.18 -0.23
C TYR A 79 -15.08 8.73 -0.08
N VAL A 80 -14.56 9.34 -1.14
CA VAL A 80 -13.24 9.93 -1.18
C VAL A 80 -13.40 11.37 -1.64
N LYS A 81 -12.87 12.34 -0.88
CA LYS A 81 -12.82 13.74 -1.27
C LYS A 81 -11.37 14.19 -1.34
N TYR A 82 -10.95 14.66 -2.50
CA TYR A 82 -9.60 15.14 -2.71
C TYR A 82 -9.54 16.63 -2.36
N LEU A 83 -8.60 16.98 -1.48
CA LEU A 83 -8.26 18.34 -1.12
C LEU A 83 -6.86 18.67 -1.67
N PRO A 84 -6.42 19.94 -1.70
CA PRO A 84 -5.12 20.31 -2.24
C PRO A 84 -3.93 19.60 -1.58
N ASP A 85 -4.02 19.32 -0.28
CA ASP A 85 -2.95 18.79 0.57
C ASP A 85 -3.27 17.43 1.21
N THR A 86 -4.55 17.03 1.22
CA THR A 86 -4.99 15.81 1.86
C THR A 86 -6.13 15.13 1.10
N THR A 87 -6.54 13.96 1.56
CA THR A 87 -7.69 13.24 1.02
C THR A 87 -8.55 12.79 2.18
N LEU A 88 -9.82 13.21 2.19
CA LEU A 88 -10.79 12.75 3.16
C LEU A 88 -11.38 11.43 2.69
N PHE A 89 -11.57 10.52 3.64
CA PHE A 89 -12.12 9.20 3.41
C PHE A 89 -13.39 9.05 4.25
N HIS A 90 -14.34 8.24 3.82
CA HIS A 90 -15.46 7.87 4.67
C HIS A 90 -16.06 6.56 4.17
N GLU A 91 -16.59 5.76 5.10
CA GLU A 91 -17.28 4.51 4.79
C GLU A 91 -18.65 4.45 5.46
N THR A 92 -19.64 4.06 4.67
CA THR A 92 -20.97 3.68 5.15
C THR A 92 -21.20 2.20 4.88
N TYR A 93 -21.34 1.43 5.95
CA TYR A 93 -21.59 -0.01 5.87
C TYR A 93 -23.06 -0.27 5.59
N LEU A 94 -23.36 -0.94 4.48
CA LEU A 94 -24.71 -1.24 4.03
C LEU A 94 -25.15 -2.62 4.52
N GLU A 95 -24.31 -3.64 4.34
CA GLU A 95 -24.61 -5.01 4.76
C GLU A 95 -23.42 -5.65 5.49
N TYR A 96 -23.70 -6.59 6.38
CA TYR A 96 -22.70 -7.39 7.09
C TYR A 96 -23.10 -8.86 7.06
N PHE A 97 -22.15 -9.71 6.67
CA PHE A 97 -22.28 -11.15 6.67
C PHE A 97 -21.21 -11.75 7.58
N LYS A 98 -21.59 -12.77 8.33
CA LYS A 98 -20.69 -13.58 9.14
C LYS A 98 -20.86 -15.03 8.72
N GLU A 99 -19.78 -15.67 8.29
CA GLU A 99 -19.79 -17.06 7.82
C GLU A 99 -20.86 -17.30 6.74
N GLY A 100 -21.00 -16.35 5.80
CA GLY A 100 -21.97 -16.40 4.70
C GLY A 100 -23.40 -16.00 5.06
N VAL A 101 -23.73 -15.80 6.35
CA VAL A 101 -25.09 -15.46 6.79
C VAL A 101 -25.23 -13.96 6.99
N LYS A 102 -26.22 -13.34 6.35
CA LYS A 102 -26.56 -11.91 6.54
C LYS A 102 -26.99 -11.66 7.98
N GLN A 103 -26.39 -10.66 8.60
CA GLN A 103 -26.62 -10.31 10.00
C GLN A 103 -27.67 -9.19 10.13
N SER A 104 -28.22 -9.01 11.34
CA SER A 104 -29.16 -7.94 11.64
C SER A 104 -28.51 -6.55 11.56
N ASP A 105 -29.34 -5.52 11.36
CA ASP A 105 -28.88 -4.12 11.33
C ASP A 105 -28.15 -3.71 12.61
N LYS A 106 -28.62 -4.21 13.78
CA LYS A 106 -27.98 -3.95 15.07
C LYS A 106 -26.55 -4.48 15.11
N GLU A 107 -26.32 -5.71 14.64
CA GLU A 107 -24.97 -6.28 14.57
C GLU A 107 -24.11 -5.59 13.51
N ARG A 108 -24.68 -5.23 12.36
CA ARG A 108 -23.99 -4.44 11.33
C ARG A 108 -23.47 -3.11 11.89
N VAL A 109 -24.32 -2.32 12.56
CA VAL A 109 -23.93 -1.02 13.15
C VAL A 109 -22.84 -1.19 14.19
N LYS A 110 -22.98 -2.18 15.08
CA LYS A 110 -21.97 -2.51 16.08
C LYS A 110 -20.62 -2.85 15.44
N LYS A 111 -20.63 -3.72 14.42
CA LYS A 111 -19.41 -4.14 13.71
C LYS A 111 -18.77 -3.02 12.91
N ALA A 112 -19.56 -2.19 12.24
CA ALA A 112 -19.08 -0.99 11.57
C ALA A 112 -18.33 -0.07 12.55
N ARG A 113 -18.91 0.19 13.72
CA ARG A 113 -18.26 1.00 14.78
C ARG A 113 -16.97 0.36 15.30
N GLU A 114 -16.98 -0.95 15.57
CA GLU A 114 -15.78 -1.69 15.99
C GLU A 114 -14.66 -1.60 14.95
N ARG A 115 -15.01 -1.65 13.65
CA ARG A 115 -14.04 -1.53 12.55
C ARG A 115 -13.46 -0.13 12.45
N LYS A 116 -14.30 0.91 12.44
CA LYS A 116 -13.84 2.31 12.40
C LYS A 116 -12.89 2.61 13.55
N GLU A 117 -13.25 2.19 14.77
CA GLU A 117 -12.40 2.38 15.95
C GLU A 117 -11.09 1.59 15.88
N LYS A 118 -11.10 0.36 15.36
CA LYS A 118 -9.87 -0.42 15.13
C LYS A 118 -8.99 0.20 14.06
N ALA A 119 -9.57 0.72 12.98
CA ALA A 119 -8.84 1.37 11.90
C ALA A 119 -8.12 2.62 12.40
N ARG A 120 -8.85 3.49 13.14
CA ARG A 120 -8.32 4.69 13.79
C ARG A 120 -7.17 4.35 14.74
N LYS A 121 -7.38 3.43 15.69
CA LYS A 121 -6.35 2.99 16.66
C LYS A 121 -5.09 2.39 16.02
N ARG A 122 -5.19 1.89 14.79
CA ARG A 122 -4.09 1.22 14.10
C ARG A 122 -3.45 2.09 13.02
N HIS A 123 -3.94 3.32 12.81
CA HIS A 123 -3.59 4.16 11.67
C HIS A 123 -3.66 3.34 10.37
N ALA A 124 -4.76 2.60 10.20
CA ALA A 124 -4.92 1.68 9.09
C ALA A 124 -4.91 2.47 7.77
N ARG A 125 -4.05 2.04 6.84
CA ARG A 125 -4.01 2.60 5.49
C ARG A 125 -5.23 2.12 4.69
N ASN A 126 -5.73 3.00 3.83
CA ASN A 126 -6.83 2.77 2.91
C ASN A 126 -6.45 3.29 1.51
N ILE A 127 -7.40 3.26 0.56
CA ILE A 127 -7.17 3.73 -0.81
C ILE A 127 -6.95 5.25 -0.95
N ALA A 128 -7.19 6.04 0.11
CA ALA A 128 -6.86 7.46 0.13
C ALA A 128 -5.38 7.74 0.44
N TYR A 129 -4.60 6.71 0.81
CA TYR A 129 -3.17 6.89 1.07
C TYR A 129 -2.46 7.41 -0.21
N PRO A 130 -1.59 8.44 -0.10
CA PRO A 130 -0.90 9.02 -1.25
C PRO A 130 0.20 8.08 -1.76
N MET A 131 -0.18 7.10 -2.57
CA MET A 131 0.74 6.06 -3.05
C MET A 131 1.95 6.61 -3.81
N LEU A 132 1.82 7.75 -4.49
CA LEU A 132 2.95 8.38 -5.19
C LEU A 132 3.84 9.25 -4.31
N ARG A 133 3.58 9.33 -2.99
CA ARG A 133 4.39 10.10 -2.05
C ARG A 133 5.90 9.84 -2.21
N PRO A 134 6.41 8.60 -2.35
CA PRO A 134 7.85 8.39 -2.50
C PRO A 134 8.47 9.07 -3.72
N PHE A 135 7.70 9.29 -4.78
CA PHE A 135 8.17 9.89 -6.02
C PHE A 135 8.13 11.42 -5.99
N GLN A 136 7.34 12.03 -5.11
CA GLN A 136 7.19 13.48 -5.02
C GLN A 136 8.49 14.14 -4.53
N PRO A 137 8.90 15.31 -5.09
CA PRO A 137 10.18 15.94 -4.80
C PRO A 137 10.47 16.13 -3.30
N GLN A 138 9.47 16.58 -2.53
CA GLN A 138 9.61 16.90 -1.11
C GLN A 138 9.82 15.68 -0.19
N TYR A 139 9.52 14.47 -0.65
CA TYR A 139 9.71 13.23 0.12
C TYR A 139 10.79 12.33 -0.46
N ARG A 140 11.27 12.62 -1.68
CA ARG A 140 12.16 11.73 -2.42
C ARG A 140 13.47 11.44 -1.68
N GLN A 141 13.97 12.37 -0.86
CA GLN A 141 15.17 12.15 -0.05
C GLN A 141 15.03 10.99 0.96
N ASP A 142 13.81 10.67 1.37
CA ASP A 142 13.53 9.64 2.38
C ASP A 142 13.51 8.24 1.76
N TYR A 143 13.71 8.13 0.44
CA TYR A 143 13.60 6.87 -0.30
C TYR A 143 14.82 6.62 -1.21
N ASP A 144 15.15 5.34 -1.36
CA ASP A 144 15.92 4.79 -2.46
C ASP A 144 14.93 4.32 -3.54
N ILE A 145 14.96 4.93 -4.72
CA ILE A 145 14.07 4.59 -5.84
C ILE A 145 14.92 4.02 -6.98
N ALA A 146 14.68 2.76 -7.33
CA ALA A 146 15.41 2.06 -8.36
C ALA A 146 14.48 1.66 -9.52
N TYR A 147 14.71 2.23 -10.70
CA TYR A 147 14.10 1.76 -11.94
C TYR A 147 14.63 0.37 -12.30
N LYS A 148 13.74 -0.53 -12.67
CA LYS A 148 14.03 -1.94 -12.98
C LYS A 148 13.81 -2.32 -14.44
N GLY A 149 13.45 -1.37 -15.29
CA GLY A 149 13.12 -1.63 -16.68
C GLY A 149 11.63 -1.77 -16.94
N VAL A 150 11.31 -2.17 -18.16
CA VAL A 150 9.98 -2.60 -18.58
C VAL A 150 9.82 -4.08 -18.21
N MET A 151 8.66 -4.45 -17.70
CA MET A 151 8.33 -5.84 -17.35
C MET A 151 8.16 -6.70 -18.60
N ASP A 152 8.79 -7.88 -18.63
CA ASP A 152 8.62 -8.85 -19.72
C ASP A 152 7.19 -9.41 -19.80
N ALA A 153 6.56 -9.59 -18.63
CA ALA A 153 5.19 -10.03 -18.50
C ALA A 153 4.25 -8.85 -18.24
N ARG A 154 3.02 -8.96 -18.77
CA ARG A 154 1.97 -7.98 -18.47
C ARG A 154 1.56 -8.04 -17.00
N VAL A 155 1.39 -6.88 -16.38
CA VAL A 155 0.87 -6.71 -15.02
C VAL A 155 -0.54 -6.16 -15.14
N GLU A 156 -1.53 -6.90 -14.63
CA GLU A 156 -2.97 -6.56 -14.77
C GLU A 156 -3.39 -6.30 -16.23
N GLY A 157 -2.74 -6.98 -17.19
CA GLY A 157 -2.99 -6.82 -18.62
C GLY A 157 -2.19 -5.71 -19.31
N TYR A 158 -1.35 -4.96 -18.60
CA TYR A 158 -0.58 -3.83 -19.14
C TYR A 158 0.92 -4.13 -19.22
N ILE A 159 1.59 -3.57 -20.23
CA ILE A 159 3.06 -3.49 -20.24
C ILE A 159 3.44 -2.37 -19.29
N CYS A 160 4.33 -2.64 -18.33
CA CYS A 160 4.61 -1.71 -17.25
C CYS A 160 6.10 -1.41 -17.07
N TYR A 161 6.42 -0.16 -16.77
CA TYR A 161 7.65 0.21 -16.09
C TYR A 161 7.60 -0.24 -14.63
N ARG A 162 8.70 -0.80 -14.13
CA ARG A 162 8.83 -1.21 -12.73
C ARG A 162 9.80 -0.31 -11.96
N PHE A 163 9.37 0.11 -10.78
CA PHE A 163 10.21 0.78 -9.78
C PHE A 163 10.18 0.03 -8.46
N ASP A 164 11.35 -0.23 -7.88
CA ASP A 164 11.46 -0.66 -6.49
C ASP A 164 11.76 0.56 -5.61
N VAL A 165 11.00 0.73 -4.55
CA VAL A 165 11.09 1.84 -3.59
C VAL A 165 11.41 1.27 -2.21
N THR A 166 12.51 1.70 -1.63
CA THR A 166 12.92 1.35 -0.26
C THR A 166 13.03 2.61 0.58
N SER A 167 12.34 2.68 1.71
CA SER A 167 12.46 3.79 2.64
C SER A 167 13.81 3.76 3.36
N ARG A 168 14.45 4.93 3.45
CA ARG A 168 15.61 5.19 4.31
C ARG A 168 15.17 5.41 5.76
N VAL A 169 13.94 5.89 5.97
CA VAL A 169 13.35 6.15 7.29
C VAL A 169 12.65 4.89 7.79
N LYS A 170 13.01 4.42 8.99
CA LYS A 170 12.51 3.17 9.57
C LYS A 170 11.36 3.41 10.56
N ASP A 171 10.21 3.85 10.05
CA ASP A 171 8.98 4.04 10.84
C ASP A 171 7.76 3.36 10.19
N ALA A 172 6.61 3.48 10.84
CA ALA A 172 5.37 2.85 10.39
C ALA A 172 4.64 3.66 9.30
N GLU A 173 5.03 4.92 9.07
CA GLU A 173 4.38 5.88 8.15
C GLU A 173 4.96 5.82 6.74
N HIS A 174 6.27 5.57 6.64
CA HIS A 174 6.95 5.30 5.38
C HIS A 174 6.68 3.88 4.89
N ILE A 175 6.84 3.67 3.58
CA ILE A 175 6.56 2.39 2.93
C ILE A 175 7.77 1.89 2.13
N ASN A 176 7.90 0.57 2.06
CA ASN A 176 8.68 -0.10 1.02
C ASN A 176 7.71 -0.69 0.02
N GLY A 177 8.04 -0.68 -1.26
CA GLY A 177 7.17 -1.28 -2.25
C GLY A 177 7.74 -1.41 -3.66
N THR A 178 6.98 -2.10 -4.51
CA THR A 178 7.22 -2.22 -5.94
C THR A 178 6.04 -1.64 -6.67
N TYR A 179 6.33 -0.69 -7.57
CA TYR A 179 5.36 0.07 -8.34
C TYR A 179 5.42 -0.34 -9.80
N TYR A 180 4.24 -0.45 -10.40
CA TYR A 180 4.07 -0.79 -11.81
C TYR A 180 3.25 0.31 -12.47
N PHE A 181 3.88 1.05 -13.38
CA PHE A 181 3.24 2.10 -14.17
C PHE A 181 3.07 1.62 -15.60
N GLU A 182 1.89 1.73 -16.18
CA GLU A 182 1.72 1.30 -17.57
C GLU A 182 2.53 2.18 -18.52
N ALA A 183 3.07 1.57 -19.58
CA ALA A 183 4.14 2.15 -20.36
C ALA A 183 3.70 3.25 -21.33
N ASP A 184 2.41 3.33 -21.68
CA ASP A 184 1.91 4.21 -22.74
C ASP A 184 1.39 5.54 -22.18
N GLY A 185 0.58 5.48 -21.11
CA GLY A 185 -0.04 6.62 -20.45
C GLY A 185 0.51 6.91 -19.05
N PHE A 186 1.48 6.12 -18.54
CA PHE A 186 2.19 6.36 -17.28
C PHE A 186 1.32 6.31 -16.02
N HIS A 187 0.14 5.68 -16.07
CA HIS A 187 -0.72 5.53 -14.91
C HIS A 187 -0.21 4.44 -13.96
N LEU A 188 -0.39 4.64 -12.65
CA LEU A 188 -0.13 3.59 -11.67
C LEU A 188 -1.13 2.45 -11.89
N VAL A 189 -0.65 1.24 -12.18
CA VAL A 189 -1.47 0.03 -12.37
C VAL A 189 -1.57 -0.76 -11.09
N LYS A 190 -0.42 -0.95 -10.43
CA LYS A 190 -0.31 -1.80 -9.24
C LYS A 190 0.79 -1.27 -8.34
N CYS A 191 0.57 -1.37 -7.04
CA CYS A 191 1.62 -1.20 -6.04
C CYS A 191 1.54 -2.33 -5.03
N ASP A 192 2.63 -3.08 -4.88
CA ASP A 192 2.84 -4.03 -3.78
C ASP A 192 3.68 -3.33 -2.71
N PHE A 193 3.21 -3.21 -1.48
CA PHE A 193 3.87 -2.43 -0.45
C PHE A 193 3.69 -2.95 0.98
N SER A 194 4.53 -2.45 1.86
CA SER A 194 4.50 -2.72 3.30
C SER A 194 5.02 -1.50 4.07
N PRO A 195 4.67 -1.32 5.35
CA PRO A 195 5.27 -0.28 6.18
C PRO A 195 6.78 -0.53 6.32
N ALA A 196 7.59 0.53 6.33
CA ALA A 196 9.04 0.42 6.48
C ALA A 196 9.44 -0.21 7.82
N LYS A 197 8.59 -0.06 8.85
CA LYS A 197 8.70 -0.73 10.14
C LYS A 197 7.35 -1.32 10.55
N LEU A 198 7.37 -2.61 10.88
CA LEU A 198 6.21 -3.31 11.42
C LEU A 198 6.06 -3.07 12.93
N THR A 199 4.81 -3.00 13.39
CA THR A 199 4.49 -2.81 14.81
C THR A 199 4.98 -3.97 15.67
N LYS A 200 5.66 -3.64 16.76
CA LYS A 200 6.10 -4.58 17.79
C LYS A 200 5.91 -3.95 19.16
N ASN A 201 5.08 -4.57 20.00
CA ASN A 201 4.93 -4.24 21.42
C ASN A 201 5.03 -5.52 22.28
N LEU A 202 4.88 -5.40 23.60
CA LEU A 202 5.01 -6.52 24.54
C LEU A 202 4.03 -7.66 24.24
N MET A 203 2.81 -7.32 23.82
CA MET A 203 1.70 -8.27 23.66
C MET A 203 1.54 -8.78 22.22
N PHE A 204 2.16 -8.12 21.24
CA PHE A 204 2.01 -8.43 19.83
C PHE A 204 3.24 -8.04 19.01
N LYS A 205 3.70 -8.98 18.18
CA LYS A 205 4.75 -8.73 17.17
C LYS A 205 4.22 -9.06 15.79
N MET A 206 4.04 -8.03 14.95
CA MET A 206 3.79 -8.23 13.53
C MET A 206 5.07 -8.74 12.87
N LYS A 207 4.98 -9.87 12.18
CA LYS A 207 6.10 -10.47 11.44
C LYS A 207 6.05 -10.13 9.95
N LYS A 208 4.85 -9.94 9.42
CA LYS A 208 4.61 -9.67 8.00
C LYS A 208 3.33 -8.86 7.86
N LEU A 209 3.37 -7.84 7.02
CA LEU A 209 2.20 -7.10 6.55
C LEU A 209 2.49 -6.70 5.10
N GLU A 210 1.84 -7.38 4.17
CA GLU A 210 1.89 -7.07 2.75
C GLU A 210 0.54 -6.51 2.33
N MET A 211 0.59 -5.48 1.49
CA MET A 211 -0.58 -4.82 0.94
C MET A 211 -0.37 -4.68 -0.56
N THR A 212 -1.45 -4.76 -1.30
CA THR A 212 -1.44 -4.52 -2.75
C THR A 212 -2.62 -3.63 -3.09
N ILE A 213 -2.39 -2.54 -3.82
CA ILE A 213 -3.48 -1.79 -4.47
C ILE A 213 -3.36 -1.98 -5.96
N ILE A 214 -4.46 -2.34 -6.59
CA ILE A 214 -4.63 -2.41 -8.04
C ILE A 214 -5.52 -1.25 -8.47
N TYR A 215 -5.09 -0.55 -9.50
CA TYR A 215 -5.80 0.53 -10.16
C TYR A 215 -6.21 0.09 -11.55
N GLY A 216 -7.21 0.75 -12.11
CA GLY A 216 -7.52 0.60 -13.52
C GLY A 216 -8.44 1.69 -14.03
N PRO A 217 -8.70 1.69 -15.35
CA PRO A 217 -9.52 2.70 -15.97
C PRO A 217 -10.98 2.62 -15.49
N ALA A 218 -11.56 3.79 -15.32
CA ALA A 218 -12.94 4.04 -14.91
C ALA A 218 -13.48 5.30 -15.61
N GLY A 219 -14.71 5.23 -16.13
CA GLY A 219 -15.36 6.37 -16.80
C GLY A 219 -14.48 7.00 -17.89
N ASP A 220 -14.42 8.34 -17.91
CA ASP A 220 -13.65 9.19 -18.85
C ASP A 220 -12.11 9.07 -18.71
N ASN A 221 -11.58 7.84 -18.74
CA ASN A 221 -10.16 7.50 -18.62
C ASN A 221 -9.51 7.88 -17.27
N TYR A 222 -10.27 7.88 -16.18
CA TYR A 222 -9.70 8.03 -14.84
C TYR A 222 -9.14 6.70 -14.34
N TRP A 223 -7.95 6.72 -13.77
CA TRP A 223 -7.34 5.56 -13.12
C TRP A 223 -7.63 5.58 -11.64
N LEU A 224 -8.56 4.72 -11.22
CA LEU A 224 -9.05 4.65 -9.86
C LEU A 224 -8.73 3.29 -9.22
N PRO A 225 -8.66 3.21 -7.87
CA PRO A 225 -8.53 1.94 -7.17
C PRO A 225 -9.65 0.97 -7.57
N LYS A 226 -9.28 -0.27 -7.87
CA LYS A 226 -10.19 -1.38 -8.18
C LYS A 226 -10.18 -2.43 -7.09
N GLN A 227 -9.02 -2.67 -6.48
CA GLN A 227 -8.84 -3.69 -5.48
C GLN A 227 -7.76 -3.27 -4.48
N PHE A 228 -8.00 -3.57 -3.20
CA PHE A 228 -7.02 -3.46 -2.13
C PHE A 228 -6.93 -4.79 -1.39
N ASP A 229 -5.77 -5.43 -1.47
CA ASP A 229 -5.46 -6.65 -0.74
C ASP A 229 -4.57 -6.34 0.44
N LEU A 230 -4.80 -7.08 1.52
CA LEU A 230 -4.01 -7.03 2.72
C LEU A 230 -3.78 -8.45 3.22
N PHE A 231 -2.52 -8.79 3.50
CA PHE A 231 -2.12 -10.02 4.14
C PHE A 231 -1.20 -9.75 5.32
N GLY A 232 -1.50 -10.33 6.47
CA GLY A 232 -0.74 -10.13 7.70
C GLY A 232 -0.46 -11.42 8.45
N LYS A 233 0.73 -11.47 9.08
CA LYS A 233 1.13 -12.53 10.00
C LYS A 233 1.73 -11.92 11.26
N GLY A 234 1.15 -12.26 12.40
CA GLY A 234 1.58 -11.79 13.72
C GLY A 234 1.74 -12.92 14.73
N LYS A 235 2.28 -12.57 15.89
CA LYS A 235 2.34 -13.42 17.08
C LYS A 235 1.81 -12.63 18.27
N ALA A 236 0.74 -13.12 18.90
CA ALA A 236 0.30 -12.61 20.19
C ALA A 236 1.16 -13.21 21.33
N ALA A 237 1.20 -12.55 22.49
CA ALA A 237 1.85 -13.08 23.68
C ALA A 237 1.37 -14.53 23.95
N PHE A 238 2.31 -15.42 24.32
CA PHE A 238 2.07 -16.86 24.56
C PHE A 238 1.72 -17.71 23.30
N LEU A 239 2.60 -17.69 22.30
CA LEU A 239 2.73 -18.68 21.20
C LEU A 239 1.64 -18.77 20.12
N PHE A 240 0.49 -18.11 20.22
CA PHE A 240 -0.52 -18.14 19.16
C PHE A 240 -0.13 -17.26 17.96
N GLY A 241 0.06 -17.89 16.80
CA GLY A 241 0.23 -17.22 15.52
C GLY A 241 -1.12 -16.74 15.00
N VAL A 242 -1.17 -15.51 14.48
CA VAL A 242 -2.36 -14.95 13.85
C VAL A 242 -2.04 -14.69 12.39
N ASN A 243 -2.76 -15.34 11.48
CA ASN A 243 -2.74 -15.03 10.04
C ASN A 243 -4.07 -14.38 9.69
N PHE A 244 -4.05 -13.24 9.05
CA PHE A 244 -5.26 -12.56 8.60
C PHE A 244 -5.08 -12.09 7.16
N ALA A 245 -6.17 -12.09 6.42
CA ALA A 245 -6.21 -11.58 5.06
C ALA A 245 -7.51 -10.81 4.85
N ALA A 246 -7.46 -9.78 4.02
CA ALA A 246 -8.62 -9.06 3.57
C ALA A 246 -8.42 -8.64 2.12
N THR A 247 -9.51 -8.65 1.36
CA THR A 247 -9.57 -8.10 0.01
C THR A 247 -10.78 -7.18 -0.06
N GLU A 248 -10.56 -5.99 -0.60
CA GLU A 248 -11.61 -5.02 -0.83
C GLU A 248 -11.69 -4.68 -2.31
N TYR A 249 -12.86 -4.86 -2.89
CA TYR A 249 -13.15 -4.51 -4.28
C TYR A 249 -13.90 -3.19 -4.34
N TYR A 250 -13.52 -2.32 -5.27
CA TYR A 250 -14.14 -1.03 -5.53
C TYR A 250 -14.77 -1.04 -6.92
N ARG A 251 -16.05 -0.71 -7.00
CA ARG A 251 -16.88 -0.83 -8.20
C ARG A 251 -17.75 0.40 -8.38
N ASN A 252 -18.26 0.56 -9.60
CA ASN A 252 -19.21 1.60 -9.99
C ASN A 252 -18.80 3.00 -9.49
N PRO A 253 -17.57 3.46 -9.81
CA PRO A 253 -17.13 4.78 -9.37
C PRO A 253 -18.03 5.87 -9.96
N VAL A 254 -18.50 6.77 -9.11
CA VAL A 254 -19.20 7.99 -9.51
C VAL A 254 -18.35 9.18 -9.10
N ILE A 255 -17.94 9.99 -10.07
CA ILE A 255 -16.93 11.03 -9.94
C ILE A 255 -17.61 12.40 -9.86
N ASN A 256 -17.08 13.31 -9.03
CA ASN A 256 -17.53 14.69 -8.88
C ASN A 256 -19.03 14.80 -8.54
N THR A 257 -19.45 14.00 -7.57
CA THR A 257 -20.83 13.95 -7.05
C THR A 257 -21.20 15.14 -6.17
N GLY A 258 -20.23 15.98 -5.78
CA GLY A 258 -20.48 17.13 -4.92
C GLY A 258 -20.66 16.71 -3.45
N LEU A 259 -19.81 15.79 -2.97
CA LEU A 259 -19.93 15.23 -1.62
C LEU A 259 -19.94 16.32 -0.54
N ASN A 260 -20.96 16.25 0.32
CA ASN A 260 -21.16 17.15 1.45
C ASN A 260 -20.02 16.99 2.47
N ALA A 261 -19.37 18.10 2.84
CA ALA A 261 -18.28 18.13 3.82
C ALA A 261 -18.69 17.56 5.19
N GLY A 262 -19.98 17.63 5.54
CA GLY A 262 -20.56 17.05 6.75
C GLY A 262 -20.34 15.54 6.91
N LEU A 263 -20.17 14.80 5.81
CA LEU A 263 -19.89 13.35 5.83
C LEU A 263 -18.53 13.03 6.47
N PHE A 264 -17.60 13.99 6.50
CA PHE A 264 -16.22 13.79 6.94
C PHE A 264 -15.94 14.38 8.33
N LYS A 265 -16.94 14.96 9.01
CA LYS A 265 -16.76 15.65 10.31
C LYS A 265 -16.38 14.72 11.47
N GLU A 266 -16.74 13.44 11.41
CA GLU A 266 -16.30 12.46 12.41
C GLU A 266 -14.80 12.13 12.28
N GLU A 267 -14.20 12.40 11.12
CA GLU A 267 -12.78 12.14 10.84
C GLU A 267 -11.89 13.40 11.02
N SER A 268 -12.47 14.58 11.27
CA SER A 268 -11.76 15.84 11.45
C SER A 268 -11.41 16.18 12.91
N HIS A 269 -11.56 15.24 13.84
CA HIS A 269 -11.15 15.37 15.24
C HIS A 269 -9.91 14.52 15.52
N ASP A 270 -8.84 14.74 14.74
CA ASP A 270 -7.46 14.36 15.07
C ASP A 270 -6.55 15.57 14.79
#